data_AF-A0A424YNN9-F1
#
_entry.id   AF-A0A424YNN9-F1
#
_cell.length_a   1.000
_cell.length_b   1.000
_cell.length_c   1.000
_cell.angle_alpha   90.00
_cell.angle_beta   90.00
_cell.angle_gamma   90.00
#
_symmetry.space_group_name_H-M   'P 1'
#
loop_
_entity.id
_entity.type
_entity.pdbx_description
1 polymer ?
#
loop_
_entity_poly.entity_id
_entity_poly.type
_entity_poly.pdbx_seq_one_letter_code
_entity_poly.pdbx_strand_id
1 'polypeptide(L)'
;MAKVFIYPATSLMLSDLVARYGHEPLGSALSVRELIQSGGFDSPPLQITPEDPKIGLHWAAVEVPSGVRGRMALYGPLIGSAEAAIIIQEPDFAFGCMGCARTNELLIFLLKQKGIPILDIAYPKTKEDGITFVASIKSFLQDLGGDNA
;
A
#
# COMPACT_ATOMS: atom_id res chain seq x y z
N MET A 1 -14.03 -0.53 11.96
CA MET A 1 -12.63 -0.86 11.63
C MET A 1 -12.57 -1.13 10.14
N ALA A 2 -11.86 -0.30 9.38
CA ALA A 2 -11.75 -0.44 7.92
C ALA A 2 -10.32 -0.82 7.51
N LYS A 3 -10.17 -1.52 6.39
CA LYS A 3 -8.87 -1.86 5.78
C LYS A 3 -8.40 -0.74 4.85
N VAL A 4 -7.37 0.00 5.27
CA VAL A 4 -6.92 1.21 4.57
C VAL A 4 -5.61 0.93 3.85
N PHE A 5 -5.63 0.97 2.52
CA PHE A 5 -4.43 0.90 1.71
C PHE A 5 -3.61 2.18 1.84
N ILE A 6 -2.30 2.05 2.05
CA ILE A 6 -1.38 3.19 2.12
C ILE A 6 -0.46 3.23 0.91
N TYR A 7 -0.35 4.38 0.26
CA TYR A 7 0.65 4.64 -0.77
C TYR A 7 1.47 5.89 -0.38
N PRO A 8 2.81 5.82 -0.30
CA PRO A 8 3.67 4.66 -0.57
C PRO A 8 3.44 3.47 0.36
N ALA A 9 3.42 2.25 -0.20
CA ALA A 9 3.10 1.03 0.53
C ALA A 9 4.14 0.60 1.58
N THR A 10 5.30 1.25 1.58
CA THR A 10 6.37 1.08 2.56
C THR A 10 6.33 2.13 3.68
N SER A 11 5.39 3.07 3.66
CA SER A 11 5.33 4.17 4.63
C SER A 11 4.95 3.69 6.03
N LEU A 12 5.93 3.66 6.92
CA LEU A 12 5.71 3.29 8.33
C LEU A 12 4.87 4.34 9.07
N MET A 13 5.03 5.62 8.74
CA MET A 13 4.24 6.70 9.35
C MET A 13 2.76 6.57 9.01
N LEU A 14 2.41 6.30 7.75
CA LEU A 14 1.01 6.10 7.36
C LEU A 14 0.44 4.83 8.01
N SER A 15 1.21 3.74 8.03
CA SER A 15 0.81 2.50 8.69
C SER A 15 0.49 2.72 10.17
N ASP A 16 1.33 3.49 10.85
CA ASP A 16 1.16 3.83 12.26
C ASP A 16 -0.04 4.75 12.50
N LEU A 17 -0.26 5.78 11.67
CA LEU A 17 -1.43 6.66 11.76
C LEU A 17 -2.73 5.85 11.61
N VAL A 18 -2.85 5.06 10.54
CA VAL A 18 -4.03 4.21 10.30
C VAL A 18 -4.33 3.31 11.50
N ALA A 19 -3.30 2.63 12.03
CA ALA A 19 -3.45 1.77 13.20
C ALA A 19 -3.89 2.53 14.46
N ARG A 20 -3.33 3.71 14.73
CA ARG A 20 -3.70 4.55 15.89
C ARG A 20 -5.15 5.01 15.87
N TYR A 21 -5.74 5.18 14.69
CA TYR A 21 -7.16 5.54 14.55
C TYR A 21 -8.09 4.32 14.49
N GLY A 22 -7.60 3.11 14.80
CA GLY A 22 -8.45 1.91 14.91
C GLY A 22 -8.79 1.23 13.59
N HIS A 23 -8.00 1.48 12.54
CA HIS A 23 -8.13 0.88 11.22
C HIS A 23 -6.97 -0.09 10.94
N GLU A 24 -7.15 -0.99 9.97
CA GLU A 24 -6.10 -1.94 9.56
C GLU A 24 -5.29 -1.37 8.40
N PRO A 25 -3.98 -1.08 8.57
CA PRO A 25 -3.14 -0.61 7.46
C PRO A 25 -2.79 -1.76 6.50
N LEU A 26 -3.04 -1.54 5.21
CA LEU A 26 -2.59 -2.43 4.14
C LEU A 26 -1.38 -1.82 3.42
N GLY A 27 -0.21 -2.42 3.61
CA GLY A 27 1.04 -1.99 2.98
C GLY A 27 2.05 -3.14 2.88
N SER A 28 3.02 -3.02 1.97
CA SER A 28 4.01 -4.08 1.72
C SER A 28 4.90 -4.38 2.92
N ALA A 29 5.15 -3.39 3.79
CA ALA A 29 6.05 -3.60 4.93
C ALA A 29 5.55 -4.71 5.87
N LEU A 30 4.22 -4.79 6.06
CA LEU A 30 3.60 -5.80 6.93
C LEU A 30 3.61 -7.18 6.26
N SER A 31 3.21 -7.27 4.99
CA SER A 31 3.21 -8.53 4.24
C SER A 31 4.62 -9.11 4.06
N VAL A 32 5.63 -8.27 3.82
CA VAL A 32 7.03 -8.71 3.75
C VAL A 32 7.51 -9.18 5.12
N ARG A 33 7.14 -8.47 6.21
CA ARG A 33 7.49 -8.87 7.57
C ARG A 33 6.93 -10.26 7.91
N GLU A 34 5.67 -10.51 7.57
CA GLU A 34 5.04 -11.80 7.82
C GLU A 34 5.77 -12.94 7.09
N LEU A 35 6.13 -12.70 5.82
CA LEU A 35 6.91 -13.66 5.04
C LEU A 35 8.28 -13.93 5.67
N ILE A 36 9.07 -12.91 6.02
CA ILE A 36 10.41 -13.13 6.59
C ILE A 36 10.38 -13.77 7.99
N GLN A 37 9.27 -13.62 8.73
CA GLN A 37 9.09 -14.19 10.06
C GLN A 37 8.50 -15.61 10.04
N SER A 38 8.03 -16.10 8.88
CA SER A 38 7.42 -17.43 8.78
C SER A 38 8.44 -18.57 8.87
N GLY A 39 9.70 -18.31 8.53
CA GLY A 39 10.80 -19.29 8.63
C GLY A 39 11.45 -19.29 10.01
N GLY A 40 11.71 -20.49 10.55
CA GLY A 40 12.62 -20.67 11.68
C GLY A 40 14.10 -20.53 11.28
N PHE A 41 15.01 -20.51 12.25
CA PHE A 41 16.46 -20.32 12.00
C PHE A 41 17.04 -21.32 10.98
N ASP A 42 16.58 -22.57 11.02
CA ASP A 42 17.03 -23.64 10.11
C ASP A 42 16.23 -23.72 8.79
N SER A 43 15.33 -22.77 8.54
CA SER A 43 14.56 -22.75 7.30
C SER A 43 15.48 -22.39 6.12
N PRO A 44 15.29 -23.02 4.95
CA PRO A 44 15.99 -22.58 3.75
C PRO A 44 15.63 -21.12 3.43
N PRO A 45 16.48 -20.40 2.68
CA PRO A 45 16.18 -19.04 2.26
C PRO A 45 14.79 -18.97 1.61
N LEU A 46 13.94 -18.08 2.12
CA LEU A 46 12.61 -17.86 1.56
C LEU A 46 12.78 -17.29 0.15
N GLN A 47 12.32 -18.07 -0.84
CA GLN A 47 12.43 -17.74 -2.25
C GLN A 47 11.04 -17.54 -2.84
N ILE A 48 10.95 -16.63 -3.80
CA ILE A 48 9.77 -16.51 -4.65
C ILE A 48 9.60 -17.82 -5.42
N THR A 49 8.41 -18.39 -5.33
CA THR A 49 8.02 -19.64 -5.99
C THR A 49 7.38 -19.36 -7.36
N PRO A 50 7.22 -20.38 -8.20
CA PRO A 50 6.45 -20.25 -9.44
C PRO A 50 4.96 -19.90 -9.24
N GLU A 51 4.42 -20.04 -8.02
CA GLU A 51 3.03 -19.68 -7.73
C GLU A 51 2.84 -18.16 -7.56
N ASP A 52 3.83 -17.44 -7.03
CA ASP A 52 3.70 -15.99 -6.77
C ASP A 52 3.43 -15.19 -8.06
N PRO A 53 4.15 -15.41 -9.18
CA PRO A 53 3.83 -14.73 -10.43
C PRO A 53 2.42 -15.04 -10.95
N LYS A 54 1.84 -16.20 -10.64
CA LYS A 54 0.46 -16.54 -11.06
C LYS A 54 -0.58 -15.67 -10.33
N ILE A 55 -0.34 -15.35 -9.06
CA ILE A 55 -1.14 -14.38 -8.32
C ILE A 55 -1.03 -13.02 -9.01
N GLY A 56 0.20 -12.60 -9.35
CA GLY A 56 0.44 -11.34 -10.05
C GLY A 56 -0.25 -11.23 -11.40
N LEU A 57 -0.38 -12.34 -12.14
CA LEU A 57 -1.07 -12.40 -13.44
C LEU A 57 -2.57 -12.11 -13.37
N HIS A 58 -3.20 -12.21 -12.19
CA HIS A 58 -4.58 -11.76 -12.01
C HIS A 58 -4.72 -10.24 -12.13
N TRP A 59 -3.66 -9.50 -11.81
CA TRP A 59 -3.68 -8.04 -11.68
C TRP A 59 -2.91 -7.32 -12.77
N ALA A 60 -1.97 -8.00 -13.42
CA ALA A 60 -1.15 -7.44 -14.48
C ALA A 60 -1.02 -8.43 -15.63
N ALA A 61 -1.04 -7.90 -16.85
CA ALA A 61 -0.99 -8.70 -18.06
C ALA A 61 0.35 -9.44 -18.22
N VAL A 62 0.37 -10.52 -19.02
CA VAL A 62 1.53 -11.42 -19.11
C VAL A 62 2.76 -10.74 -19.71
N GLU A 63 2.56 -9.75 -20.58
CA GLU A 63 3.60 -9.02 -21.31
C GLU A 63 4.35 -7.97 -20.47
N VAL A 64 3.86 -7.63 -19.27
CA VAL A 64 4.56 -6.67 -18.39
C VAL A 64 5.89 -7.25 -17.87
N PRO A 65 6.86 -6.43 -17.45
CA PRO A 65 8.10 -6.93 -16.88
C PRO A 65 7.87 -7.85 -15.67
N SER A 66 8.72 -8.87 -15.49
CA SER A 66 8.61 -9.82 -14.37
C SER A 66 8.60 -9.16 -12.99
N GLY A 67 9.35 -8.06 -12.83
CA GLY A 67 9.36 -7.27 -11.59
C GLY A 67 8.00 -6.63 -11.28
N VAL A 68 7.19 -6.28 -12.29
CA VAL A 68 5.82 -5.78 -12.09
C VAL A 68 4.93 -6.92 -11.61
N ARG A 69 4.96 -8.07 -12.28
CA ARG A 69 4.16 -9.25 -11.87
C ARG A 69 4.49 -9.70 -10.46
N GLY A 70 5.77 -9.78 -10.11
CA GLY A 70 6.21 -10.17 -8.76
C GLY A 70 5.72 -9.19 -7.69
N ARG A 71 5.74 -7.88 -7.96
CA ARG A 71 5.16 -6.90 -7.03
C ARG A 71 3.65 -6.95 -6.96
N MET A 72 2.98 -7.23 -8.08
CA MET A 72 1.52 -7.39 -8.09
C MET A 72 1.06 -8.67 -7.39
N ALA A 73 1.90 -9.69 -7.27
CA ALA A 73 1.64 -10.82 -6.38
C ALA A 73 1.50 -10.39 -4.91
N LEU A 74 2.26 -9.36 -4.51
CA LEU A 74 2.22 -8.79 -3.16
C LEU A 74 1.10 -7.75 -3.02
N TYR A 75 1.02 -6.79 -3.93
CA TYR A 75 0.08 -5.66 -3.83
C TYR A 75 -1.34 -6.01 -4.24
N GLY A 76 -1.50 -6.92 -5.20
CA GLY A 76 -2.81 -7.30 -5.72
C GLY A 76 -3.77 -7.75 -4.62
N PRO A 77 -3.42 -8.75 -3.78
CA PRO A 77 -4.26 -9.17 -2.66
C PRO A 77 -4.64 -8.03 -1.71
N LEU A 78 -3.70 -7.11 -1.43
CA LEU A 78 -3.95 -5.93 -0.59
C LEU A 78 -4.92 -4.93 -1.24
N ILE A 79 -4.79 -4.69 -2.55
CA ILE A 79 -5.76 -3.87 -3.31
C ILE A 79 -7.13 -4.55 -3.34
N GLY A 80 -7.16 -5.87 -3.43
CA GLY A 80 -8.37 -6.68 -3.38
C GLY A 80 -9.15 -6.49 -2.07
N SER A 81 -8.45 -6.46 -0.93
CA SER A 81 -9.04 -6.33 0.40
C SER A 81 -9.23 -4.89 0.90
N ALA A 82 -8.72 -3.88 0.19
CA ALA A 82 -8.82 -2.48 0.59
C ALA A 82 -10.27 -1.96 0.61
N GLU A 83 -10.65 -1.29 1.69
CA GLU A 83 -11.95 -0.64 1.87
C GLU A 83 -11.85 0.88 1.81
N ALA A 84 -10.66 1.43 2.00
CA ALA A 84 -10.31 2.83 1.77
C ALA A 84 -8.84 2.94 1.37
N ALA A 85 -8.40 4.09 0.86
CA ALA A 85 -6.98 4.32 0.55
C ALA A 85 -6.50 5.74 0.90
N ILE A 86 -5.24 5.85 1.30
CA ILE A 86 -4.51 7.11 1.42
C ILE A 86 -3.40 7.08 0.37
N ILE A 87 -3.44 8.03 -0.57
CA ILE A 87 -2.49 8.14 -1.68
C ILE A 87 -1.74 9.46 -1.52
N ILE A 88 -0.43 9.35 -1.31
CA ILE A 88 0.45 10.51 -1.30
C ILE A 88 1.06 10.70 -2.69
N GLN A 89 0.75 11.83 -3.32
CA GLN A 89 1.28 12.21 -4.62
C GLN A 89 2.71 12.73 -4.51
N GLU A 90 3.50 12.45 -5.54
CA GLU A 90 4.90 12.86 -5.67
C GLU A 90 5.73 12.68 -4.39
N PRO A 91 5.71 11.50 -3.75
CA PRO A 91 6.52 11.30 -2.55
C PRO A 91 8.00 11.23 -2.95
N ASP A 92 8.81 12.10 -2.33
CA ASP A 92 10.26 12.22 -2.62
C ASP A 92 11.02 10.88 -2.52
N PHE A 93 10.49 9.93 -1.74
CA PHE A 93 11.10 8.63 -1.47
C PHE A 93 10.57 7.48 -2.34
N ALA A 94 9.67 7.73 -3.31
CA ALA A 94 9.23 6.71 -4.27
C ALA A 94 10.14 6.64 -5.51
N PHE A 95 11.43 6.44 -5.29
CA PHE A 95 12.39 6.21 -6.36
C PHE A 95 12.53 4.72 -6.69
N GLY A 96 12.86 4.40 -7.95
CA GLY A 96 13.06 3.02 -8.39
C GLY A 96 13.30 2.93 -9.89
N CYS A 97 13.51 1.69 -10.39
CA CYS A 97 13.61 1.47 -11.83
C CYS A 97 12.24 1.66 -12.51
N MET A 98 12.21 1.65 -13.84
CA MET A 98 10.97 1.80 -14.62
C MET A 98 9.90 0.78 -14.22
N GLY A 99 10.27 -0.47 -13.91
CA GLY A 99 9.31 -1.47 -13.42
C GLY A 99 8.66 -1.09 -12.09
N CYS A 100 9.41 -0.44 -11.19
CA CYS A 100 8.87 0.10 -9.94
C CYS A 100 7.83 1.18 -10.22
N ALA A 101 8.17 2.14 -11.09
CA ALA A 101 7.28 3.24 -11.46
C ALA A 101 5.98 2.74 -12.09
N ARG A 102 6.05 1.78 -13.03
CA ARG A 102 4.85 1.19 -13.67
C ARG A 102 3.99 0.41 -12.68
N THR A 103 4.60 -0.26 -11.70
CA THR A 103 3.82 -0.91 -10.63
C THR A 103 3.08 0.12 -9.80
N ASN A 104 3.73 1.23 -9.43
CA ASN A 104 3.12 2.28 -8.63
C ASN A 104 1.93 2.92 -9.36
N GLU A 105 2.09 3.22 -10.65
CA GLU A 105 0.99 3.73 -11.49
C GLU A 105 -0.18 2.75 -11.57
N LEU A 106 0.10 1.46 -11.83
CA LEU A 106 -0.92 0.42 -11.90
C LEU A 106 -1.68 0.27 -10.57
N LEU A 107 -0.95 0.27 -9.46
CA LEU A 107 -1.52 0.21 -8.11
C LEU A 107 -2.47 1.38 -7.85
N ILE A 108 -2.03 2.61 -8.11
CA ILE A 108 -2.86 3.81 -7.92
C ILE A 108 -4.10 3.76 -8.81
N PHE A 109 -3.92 3.35 -10.07
CA PHE A 109 -5.02 3.19 -11.02
C PHE A 109 -6.08 2.19 -10.50
N LEU A 110 -5.65 1.00 -10.06
CA LEU A 110 -6.56 -0.03 -9.55
C LEU A 110 -7.32 0.41 -8.29
N LEU A 111 -6.66 1.12 -7.37
CA LEU A 111 -7.32 1.68 -6.19
C LEU A 111 -8.39 2.70 -6.59
N LYS A 112 -8.07 3.63 -7.50
CA LYS A 112 -9.02 4.63 -8.00
C LYS A 112 -10.20 4.01 -8.74
N GLN A 113 -10.00 2.90 -9.45
CA GLN A 113 -11.06 2.20 -10.16
C GLN A 113 -12.03 1.46 -9.21
N LYS A 114 -11.61 1.14 -7.98
CA LYS A 114 -12.36 0.30 -7.05
C LYS A 114 -13.61 0.98 -6.46
N GLY A 115 -13.71 2.31 -6.55
CA GLY A 115 -14.86 3.06 -6.01
C GLY A 115 -14.90 3.12 -4.48
N ILE A 116 -13.77 2.91 -3.81
CA ILE A 116 -13.62 3.07 -2.37
C ILE A 116 -13.31 4.53 -2.01
N PRO A 117 -13.52 4.97 -0.75
CA PRO A 117 -13.06 6.28 -0.29
C PRO A 117 -11.54 6.42 -0.42
N ILE A 118 -11.08 7.53 -1.00
CA ILE A 118 -9.66 7.80 -1.22
C ILE A 118 -9.33 9.21 -0.73
N LEU A 119 -8.32 9.32 0.14
CA LEU A 119 -7.63 10.57 0.41
C LEU A 119 -6.43 10.68 -0.54
N ASP A 120 -6.49 11.63 -1.47
CA ASP A 120 -5.44 11.90 -2.44
C ASP A 120 -4.81 13.26 -2.16
N ILE A 121 -3.58 13.30 -1.64
CA ILE A 121 -2.92 14.52 -1.16
C ILE A 121 -1.44 14.58 -1.57
N ALA A 122 -0.91 15.79 -1.74
CA ALA A 122 0.50 15.98 -2.08
C ALA A 122 1.43 15.78 -0.88
N TYR A 123 2.66 15.33 -1.15
CA TYR A 123 3.71 15.27 -0.14
C TYR A 123 4.07 16.69 0.38
N PRO A 124 4.12 16.91 1.71
CA PRO A 124 4.32 18.25 2.27
C PRO A 124 5.77 18.71 2.10
N LYS A 125 5.97 19.97 1.69
CA LYS A 125 7.30 20.57 1.47
C LYS A 125 7.68 21.64 2.51
N THR A 126 6.70 22.11 3.27
CA THR A 126 6.89 23.07 4.37
C THR A 126 6.35 22.52 5.67
N LYS A 127 6.67 23.19 6.79
CA LYS A 127 6.18 22.79 8.11
C LYS A 127 4.68 22.97 8.22
N GLU A 128 4.18 24.07 7.66
CA GLU A 128 2.76 24.44 7.63
C GLU A 128 1.96 23.41 6.81
N ASP A 129 2.50 22.98 5.65
CA ASP A 129 1.93 21.90 4.86
C ASP A 129 1.91 20.59 5.64
N GLY A 130 2.97 20.30 6.41
CA GLY A 130 3.04 19.10 7.24
C GLY A 130 1.94 19.02 8.30
N ILE A 131 1.58 20.14 8.93
CA ILE A 131 0.46 20.21 9.88
C ILE A 131 -0.86 19.91 9.16
N THR A 132 -1.08 20.55 8.02
CA THR A 132 -2.29 20.37 7.20
C THR A 132 -2.41 18.95 6.66
N PHE A 133 -1.29 18.36 6.26
CA PHE A 133 -1.17 16.99 5.76
C PHE A 133 -1.62 15.97 6.81
N VAL A 134 -1.07 16.05 8.03
CA VAL A 134 -1.45 15.15 9.12
C VAL A 134 -2.89 15.38 9.56
N ALA A 135 -3.35 16.63 9.61
CA ALA A 135 -4.75 16.96 9.94
C ALA A 135 -5.73 16.38 8.92
N SER A 136 -5.42 16.42 7.62
CA SER A 136 -6.24 15.85 6.56
C SER A 136 -6.35 14.33 6.67
N ILE A 137 -5.23 13.65 6.94
CA ILE A 137 -5.21 12.20 7.19
C ILE A 137 -6.05 11.85 8.42
N LYS A 138 -5.90 12.62 9.50
CA LYS A 138 -6.69 12.43 10.72
C LYS A 138 -8.19 12.55 10.43
N SER A 139 -8.63 13.63 9.77
CA SER A 139 -10.05 13.84 9.47
C SER A 139 -10.60 12.68 8.64
N PHE A 140 -9.88 12.29 7.58
CA PHE A 140 -10.28 11.17 6.75
C PHE A 140 -10.44 9.86 7.53
N LEU A 141 -9.48 9.53 8.40
CA LEU A 141 -9.56 8.32 9.22
C LEU A 141 -10.71 8.37 10.23
N GLN A 142 -10.99 9.53 10.82
CA GLN A 142 -12.13 9.70 11.73
C GLN A 142 -13.47 9.54 11.00
N ASP A 143 -13.59 10.09 9.79
CA ASP A 143 -14.81 10.00 8.97
C ASP A 143 -15.08 8.56 8.52
N LEU A 144 -14.03 7.77 8.27
CA LEU A 144 -14.16 6.33 7.99
C LEU A 144 -14.69 5.52 9.19
N GLY A 145 -14.63 6.08 10.39
CA GLY A 145 -15.07 5.45 11.65
C GLY A 145 -16.46 5.87 12.12
N GLY A 146 -17.25 6.58 11.29
CA GLY A 146 -18.51 7.22 11.65
C GLY A 146 -19.41 6.47 12.66
N ASP A 147 -19.73 7.16 13.76
CA ASP A 147 -20.78 6.91 14.77
C ASP A 147 -20.74 5.65 15.64
N ASN A 148 -19.58 5.03 15.93
CA ASN A 148 -19.49 4.10 17.06
C ASN A 148 -18.09 4.09 17.72
N ALA A 149 -17.83 5.09 18.56
CA ALA A 149 -16.90 5.01 19.68
C ALA A 149 -17.56 5.64 20.92
#